data_AF-A0A4W5QTB7-F1
#
_entry.id   AF-A0A4W5QTB7-F1
#
_cell.length_a   1.000
_cell.length_b   1.000
_cell.length_c   1.000
_cell.angle_alpha   90.00
_cell.angle_beta   90.00
_cell.angle_gamma   90.00
#
_symmetry.space_group_name_H-M   'P 1'
#
loop_
_entity.id
_entity.type
_entity.pdbx_description
1 polymer ?
#
loop_
_entity_poly.entity_id
_entity_poly.type
_entity_poly.pdbx_seq_one_letter_code
_entity_poly.pdbx_strand_id
1 'polypeptide(L)'
;MSENLKKRFDFPSPLIQAQTVRSLVAAVLKEKGQNERIGQSTQGPAMEALWEQCCSDCAAVRSACCDAVVLLVEQAHADLHYILNSVLNLLPSARNVQGLIKVIGRLLQVQADQRDKGTPFTCPYSIRSSPHPYITILENRPDCWPVLLLEIDDFIQRAADRGESAYVTMLAPFLRYLYCEPQRLPEYALLRHSLLRVLLPPQPGDHNQEKKKDQENEVDPGQSPVVCHSLVRCLYELVPHMQVDSVEAVLELRGLVEAMIPALEGTDWGSERARLALQLLCACQLSLKLSGDCRPLLQLLHQLLPTRTEEFPVEDMMVGLALLLLEASASQQTGLLTLALSLAPPECERPPWGTPVLVLPLLQVLSCSSLMEPLTDARTHTRNQSLAQSLLQIAQRESSKPAEKVSQLALPLSPWSSEVLVATQVLRQVTGDPVAASDWLLAVTSALPLSQRVPSPLTLTVAYLVVTGQQDVCRLALKTAAAIAQADPAQDRVYPDLQRLISQFEKSSVLLGKEAQWEQILARAACVRDICRERPYQHGGDMLAAITHTLAQCSRPDQAAPAALALQGLHELCRTEVRIHVHARVSVSR
;
A
#
# COMPACT_ATOMS: atom_id res chain seq x y z
N MET A 1 -16.00 35.25 50.21
CA MET A 1 -15.54 33.87 49.91
C MET A 1 -14.26 33.88 49.09
N SER A 2 -14.19 34.67 48.01
CA SER A 2 -13.06 34.72 47.07
C SER A 2 -11.69 35.05 47.68
N GLU A 3 -11.56 36.06 48.56
CA GLU A 3 -10.22 36.43 49.09
C GLU A 3 -9.61 35.41 50.06
N ASN A 4 -10.42 34.80 50.92
CA ASN A 4 -9.94 33.77 51.86
C ASN A 4 -9.61 32.45 51.15
N LEU A 5 -10.32 32.13 50.07
CA LEU A 5 -10.00 30.97 49.22
C LEU A 5 -8.69 31.21 48.47
N LYS A 6 -8.50 32.40 47.87
CA LYS A 6 -7.23 32.77 47.21
C LYS A 6 -6.03 32.63 48.15
N LYS A 7 -6.10 33.22 49.35
CA LYS A 7 -5.03 33.10 50.37
C LYS A 7 -4.69 31.65 50.77
N ARG A 8 -5.67 30.73 50.74
CA ARG A 8 -5.46 29.32 51.07
C ARG A 8 -4.94 28.49 49.88
N PHE A 9 -5.32 28.86 48.66
CA PHE A 9 -4.75 28.27 47.45
C PHE A 9 -3.30 28.72 47.21
N ASP A 10 -2.98 29.97 47.53
CA ASP A 10 -1.63 30.53 47.45
C ASP A 10 -0.67 29.97 48.52
N PHE A 11 -1.20 29.21 49.50
CA PHE A 11 -0.39 28.60 50.54
C PHE A 11 0.44 27.44 49.97
N PRO A 12 1.76 27.35 50.21
CA PRO A 12 2.67 26.43 49.52
C PRO A 12 2.51 24.94 49.89
N SER A 13 1.59 24.59 50.80
CA SER A 13 1.38 23.20 51.22
C SER A 13 0.29 22.53 50.36
N PRO A 14 0.61 21.41 49.66
CA PRO A 14 -0.35 20.70 48.82
C PRO A 14 -1.52 20.11 49.63
N LEU A 15 -1.31 19.80 50.91
CA LEU A 15 -2.36 19.30 51.81
C LEU A 15 -3.43 20.37 52.10
N ILE A 16 -2.99 21.61 52.38
CA ILE A 16 -3.90 22.74 52.66
C ILE A 16 -4.66 23.14 51.40
N GLN A 17 -3.99 23.10 50.25
CA GLN A 17 -4.61 23.29 48.94
C GLN A 17 -5.70 22.24 48.69
N ALA A 18 -5.39 20.95 48.87
CA ALA A 18 -6.37 19.86 48.70
C ALA A 18 -7.55 19.95 49.66
N GLN A 19 -7.33 20.34 50.93
CA GLN A 19 -8.41 20.57 51.89
C GLN A 19 -9.30 21.75 51.48
N THR A 20 -8.71 22.79 50.89
CA THR A 20 -9.44 23.94 50.36
C THR A 20 -10.30 23.53 49.16
N VAL A 21 -9.77 22.70 48.25
CA VAL A 21 -10.57 22.10 47.15
C VAL A 21 -11.75 21.30 47.70
N ARG A 22 -11.55 20.45 48.72
CA ARG A 22 -12.65 19.70 49.35
C ARG A 22 -13.74 20.63 49.91
N SER A 23 -13.34 21.73 50.55
CA SER A 23 -14.30 22.72 51.07
C SER A 23 -15.10 23.41 49.97
N LEU A 24 -14.48 23.65 48.81
CA LEU A 24 -15.11 24.21 47.63
C LEU A 24 -16.10 23.22 46.99
N VAL A 25 -15.72 21.96 46.84
CA VAL A 25 -16.60 20.89 46.33
C VAL A 25 -17.82 20.70 47.23
N ALA A 26 -17.63 20.75 48.55
CA ALA A 26 -18.74 20.68 49.50
C ALA A 26 -19.69 21.88 49.37
N ALA A 27 -19.20 23.06 48.98
CA ALA A 27 -20.06 24.21 48.69
C ALA A 27 -20.84 24.02 47.38
N VAL A 28 -20.20 23.51 46.33
CA VAL A 28 -20.87 23.16 45.05
C VAL A 28 -22.00 22.15 45.26
N LEU A 29 -21.77 21.11 46.07
CA LEU A 29 -22.80 20.12 46.41
C LEU A 29 -23.96 20.70 47.24
N LYS A 30 -23.73 21.78 47.99
CA LYS A 30 -24.81 22.49 48.70
C LYS A 30 -25.64 23.36 47.77
N GLU A 31 -25.04 23.94 46.72
CA GLU A 31 -25.73 24.77 45.72
C GLU A 31 -26.68 23.95 44.82
N LYS A 32 -26.43 22.64 44.67
CA LYS A 32 -27.20 21.67 43.86
C LYS A 32 -28.66 21.44 44.32
N GLY A 33 -28.98 21.69 45.59
CA GLY A 33 -30.25 21.24 46.19
C GLY A 33 -30.31 19.70 46.35
N GLN A 34 -31.31 19.16 47.07
CA GLN A 34 -31.30 17.76 47.51
C GLN A 34 -31.47 16.71 46.38
N ASN A 35 -31.96 17.06 45.18
CA ASN A 35 -32.31 16.08 44.13
C ASN A 35 -32.05 16.48 42.66
N GLU A 36 -31.48 17.66 42.36
CA GLU A 36 -31.23 18.08 40.97
C GLU A 36 -29.82 17.74 40.51
N ARG A 37 -29.60 17.32 39.26
CA ARG A 37 -28.22 17.17 38.72
C ARG A 37 -27.68 18.56 38.37
N ILE A 38 -26.38 18.77 38.59
CA ILE A 38 -25.74 20.01 38.14
C ILE A 38 -25.80 20.07 36.61
N GLY A 39 -26.57 21.02 36.09
CA GLY A 39 -26.80 21.28 34.66
C GLY A 39 -26.81 22.78 34.35
N GLN A 40 -27.34 23.16 33.18
CA GLN A 40 -27.39 24.57 32.72
C GLN A 40 -28.18 25.49 33.66
N SER A 41 -29.15 24.96 34.41
CA SER A 41 -30.03 25.72 35.30
C SER A 41 -29.46 25.94 36.72
N THR A 42 -28.37 25.25 37.08
CA THR A 42 -27.76 25.27 38.43
C THR A 42 -26.36 25.88 38.38
N GLN A 43 -26.25 27.11 37.89
CA GLN A 43 -25.00 27.89 37.94
C GLN A 43 -24.95 28.68 39.25
N GLY A 44 -23.91 28.43 40.05
CA GLY A 44 -23.69 29.08 41.34
C GLY A 44 -22.25 29.57 41.50
N PRO A 45 -22.00 30.51 42.42
CA PRO A 45 -20.70 31.15 42.59
C PRO A 45 -19.60 30.18 43.03
N ALA A 46 -19.92 29.08 43.74
CA ALA A 46 -18.92 28.07 44.07
C ALA A 46 -18.50 27.25 42.83
N MET A 47 -19.42 27.02 41.89
CA MET A 47 -19.13 26.32 40.64
C MET A 47 -18.26 27.17 39.70
N GLU A 48 -18.54 28.47 39.60
CA GLU A 48 -17.68 29.42 38.87
C GLU A 48 -16.26 29.47 39.46
N ALA A 49 -16.15 29.54 40.80
CA ALA A 49 -14.86 29.50 41.48
C ALA A 49 -14.13 28.17 41.22
N LEU A 50 -14.84 27.04 41.11
CA LEU A 50 -14.24 25.76 40.75
C LEU A 50 -13.66 25.79 39.33
N TRP A 51 -14.38 26.38 38.37
CA TRP A 51 -13.90 26.54 36.99
C TRP A 51 -12.65 27.41 36.88
N GLU A 52 -12.63 28.54 37.60
CA GLU A 52 -11.44 29.39 37.67
C GLU A 52 -10.22 28.61 38.20
N GLN A 53 -10.40 27.80 39.25
CA GLN A 53 -9.31 27.02 39.82
C GLN A 53 -8.88 25.82 38.97
N CYS A 54 -9.75 25.30 38.08
CA CYS A 54 -9.37 24.30 37.07
C CYS A 54 -8.38 24.88 36.04
N CYS A 55 -8.32 26.20 35.88
CA CYS A 55 -7.37 26.88 35.00
C CYS A 55 -6.17 27.49 35.75
N SER A 56 -5.96 27.12 37.02
CA SER A 56 -4.91 27.67 37.88
C SER A 56 -3.50 27.29 37.44
N ASP A 57 -2.53 28.18 37.69
CA ASP A 57 -1.10 27.95 37.45
C ASP A 57 -0.53 26.89 38.41
N CYS A 58 -1.09 26.79 39.62
CA CYS A 58 -0.67 25.78 40.60
C CYS A 58 -1.12 24.37 40.17
N ALA A 59 -0.17 23.51 39.84
CA ALA A 59 -0.43 22.14 39.36
C ALA A 59 -1.24 21.29 40.36
N ALA A 60 -0.96 21.41 41.66
CA ALA A 60 -1.66 20.66 42.70
C ALA A 60 -3.14 21.06 42.83
N VAL A 61 -3.43 22.37 42.87
CA VAL A 61 -4.80 22.90 42.91
C VAL A 61 -5.55 22.54 41.64
N ARG A 62 -4.92 22.75 40.48
CA ARG A 62 -5.51 22.43 39.17
C ARG A 62 -5.90 20.97 39.08
N SER A 63 -4.99 20.03 39.38
CA SER A 63 -5.30 18.59 39.31
C SER A 63 -6.42 18.23 40.28
N ALA A 64 -6.35 18.68 41.54
CA ALA A 64 -7.36 18.35 42.53
C ALA A 64 -8.75 18.88 42.16
N CYS A 65 -8.85 20.07 41.59
CA CYS A 65 -10.11 20.62 41.10
C CYS A 65 -10.64 19.84 39.88
N CYS A 66 -9.77 19.51 38.92
CA CYS A 66 -10.14 18.73 37.74
C CYS A 66 -10.61 17.30 38.11
N ASP A 67 -9.89 16.63 39.01
CA ASP A 67 -10.26 15.31 39.53
C ASP A 67 -11.61 15.39 40.27
N ALA A 68 -11.86 16.48 41.02
CA ALA A 68 -13.15 16.69 41.67
C ALA A 68 -14.32 16.87 40.67
N VAL A 69 -14.12 17.60 39.57
CA VAL A 69 -15.13 17.75 38.51
C VAL A 69 -15.48 16.39 37.90
N VAL A 70 -14.47 15.55 37.62
CA VAL A 70 -14.68 14.19 37.11
C VAL A 70 -15.48 13.34 38.11
N LEU A 71 -15.11 13.38 39.39
CA LEU A 71 -15.82 12.64 40.45
C LEU A 71 -17.29 13.06 40.59
N LEU A 72 -17.61 14.35 40.42
CA LEU A 72 -19.00 14.81 40.41
C LEU A 72 -19.83 14.16 39.30
N VAL A 73 -19.23 13.88 38.14
CA VAL A 73 -19.91 13.19 37.04
C VAL A 73 -19.96 11.68 37.29
N GLU A 74 -18.85 11.06 37.72
CA GLU A 74 -18.78 9.62 38.05
C GLU A 74 -19.81 9.23 39.13
N GLN A 75 -20.05 10.11 40.12
CA GLN A 75 -21.02 9.92 41.20
C GLN A 75 -22.45 10.38 40.84
N ALA A 76 -22.72 10.66 39.56
CA ALA A 76 -24.00 11.11 39.03
C ALA A 76 -24.55 12.39 39.71
N HIS A 77 -23.65 13.26 40.21
CA HIS A 77 -24.02 14.55 40.78
C HIS A 77 -24.10 15.67 39.74
N ALA A 78 -23.41 15.53 38.61
CA ALA A 78 -23.44 16.46 37.48
C ALA A 78 -23.79 15.75 36.16
N ASP A 79 -24.40 16.48 35.23
CA ASP A 79 -24.67 15.98 33.89
C ASP A 79 -23.39 15.96 33.03
N LEU A 80 -23.10 14.83 32.40
CA LEU A 80 -21.86 14.62 31.64
C LEU A 80 -21.75 15.58 30.45
N HIS A 81 -22.82 15.76 29.68
CA HIS A 81 -22.80 16.60 28.48
C HIS A 81 -22.68 18.08 28.85
N TYR A 82 -23.35 18.52 29.90
CA TYR A 82 -23.19 19.87 30.43
C TYR A 82 -21.75 20.17 30.83
N ILE A 83 -21.14 19.28 31.62
CA ILE A 83 -19.74 19.45 32.08
C ILE A 83 -18.78 19.43 30.89
N LEU A 84 -18.93 18.49 29.96
CA LEU A 84 -18.11 18.40 28.76
C LEU A 84 -18.15 19.69 27.93
N ASN A 85 -19.36 20.21 27.65
CA ASN A 85 -19.55 21.45 26.89
C ASN A 85 -18.97 22.66 27.65
N SER A 86 -19.11 22.69 28.98
CA SER A 86 -18.55 23.77 29.81
C SER A 86 -17.03 23.80 29.73
N VAL A 87 -16.38 22.63 29.82
CA VAL A 87 -14.91 22.52 29.71
C VAL A 87 -14.42 22.91 28.32
N LEU A 88 -15.12 22.48 27.26
CA LEU A 88 -14.81 22.87 25.88
C LEU A 88 -14.92 24.38 25.66
N ASN A 89 -15.93 25.03 26.26
CA ASN A 89 -16.11 26.48 26.17
C ASN A 89 -15.03 27.28 26.93
N LEU A 90 -14.48 26.73 28.02
CA LEU A 90 -13.43 27.40 28.80
C LEU A 90 -12.05 27.34 28.11
N LEU A 91 -11.81 26.29 27.32
CA LEU A 91 -10.52 25.94 26.76
C LEU A 91 -9.83 27.05 25.93
N PRO A 92 -10.52 27.79 25.03
CA PRO A 92 -9.88 28.85 24.24
C PRO A 92 -9.27 29.96 25.10
N SER A 93 -9.94 30.30 26.21
CA SER A 93 -9.56 31.39 27.14
C SER A 93 -8.68 30.94 28.30
N ALA A 94 -8.50 29.63 28.49
CA ALA A 94 -7.78 29.08 29.62
C ALA A 94 -6.28 29.41 29.53
N ARG A 95 -5.71 29.82 30.67
CA ARG A 95 -4.25 30.02 30.80
C ARG A 95 -3.49 28.70 30.75
N ASN A 96 -4.08 27.65 31.34
CA ASN A 96 -3.52 26.30 31.36
C ASN A 96 -4.61 25.30 30.95
N VAL A 97 -4.35 24.56 29.89
CA VAL A 97 -5.31 23.61 29.29
C VAL A 97 -5.14 22.17 29.78
N GLN A 98 -4.03 21.84 30.47
CA GLN A 98 -3.69 20.46 30.84
C GLN A 98 -4.76 19.79 31.70
N GLY A 99 -5.23 20.49 32.75
CA GLY A 99 -6.28 19.95 33.60
C GLY A 99 -7.59 19.74 32.84
N LEU A 100 -7.95 20.67 31.96
CA LEU A 100 -9.18 20.61 31.17
C LEU A 100 -9.17 19.45 30.16
N ILE A 101 -8.06 19.25 29.45
CA ILE A 101 -7.91 18.13 28.50
C ILE A 101 -8.00 16.79 29.26
N LYS A 102 -7.39 16.69 30.45
CA LYS A 102 -7.51 15.51 31.33
C LYS A 102 -8.96 15.23 31.72
N VAL A 103 -9.72 16.27 32.11
CA VAL A 103 -11.15 16.14 32.42
C VAL A 103 -11.90 15.60 31.20
N ILE A 104 -11.69 16.16 30.01
CA ILE A 104 -12.33 15.67 28.77
C ILE A 104 -12.03 14.19 28.55
N GLY A 105 -10.76 13.78 28.63
CA GLY A 105 -10.37 12.38 28.46
C GLY A 105 -11.04 11.45 29.47
N ARG A 106 -11.18 11.86 30.73
CA ARG A 106 -11.89 11.10 31.76
C ARG A 106 -13.40 11.02 31.52
N LEU A 107 -14.03 12.11 31.08
CA LEU A 107 -15.45 12.11 30.74
C LEU A 107 -15.76 11.18 29.56
N LEU A 108 -14.89 11.15 28.56
CA LEU A 108 -15.00 10.19 27.44
C LEU A 108 -14.92 8.74 27.93
N GLN A 109 -14.09 8.44 28.94
CA GLN A 109 -14.06 7.10 29.54
C GLN A 109 -15.35 6.78 30.29
N VAL A 110 -15.83 7.71 31.12
CA VAL A 110 -17.11 7.54 31.84
C VAL A 110 -18.26 7.29 30.85
N GLN A 111 -18.27 7.98 29.70
CA GLN A 111 -19.25 7.78 28.65
C GLN A 111 -19.14 6.40 27.96
N ALA A 112 -17.91 5.89 27.77
CA ALA A 112 -17.69 4.54 27.24
C ALA A 112 -18.07 3.44 28.24
N ASP A 113 -17.90 3.71 29.54
CA ASP A 113 -18.24 2.80 30.65
C ASP A 113 -19.76 2.70 30.87
N GLN A 114 -20.52 3.77 30.58
CA GLN A 114 -21.98 3.82 30.71
C GLN A 114 -22.74 2.97 29.67
N ARG A 115 -22.04 2.25 28.79
CA ARG A 115 -22.65 1.42 27.74
C ARG A 115 -23.38 0.19 28.31
N ASP A 116 -24.39 -0.26 27.57
CA ASP A 116 -24.97 -1.58 27.78
C ASP A 116 -23.97 -2.65 27.31
N LYS A 117 -23.51 -3.49 28.25
CA LYS A 117 -22.50 -4.54 28.01
C LYS A 117 -22.91 -5.59 26.96
N GLY A 118 -24.19 -5.63 26.56
CA GLY A 118 -24.73 -6.54 25.55
C GLY A 118 -24.62 -6.06 24.10
N THR A 119 -24.30 -4.78 23.86
CA THR A 119 -24.23 -4.19 22.50
C THR A 119 -22.82 -3.71 22.16
N PRO A 120 -22.38 -3.83 20.89
CA PRO A 120 -21.12 -3.24 20.47
C PRO A 120 -21.18 -1.72 20.66
N PHE A 121 -20.17 -1.16 21.34
CA PHE A 121 -20.10 0.27 21.58
C PHE A 121 -19.99 1.03 20.24
N THR A 122 -20.83 2.05 20.06
CA THR A 122 -20.73 2.97 18.93
C THR A 122 -20.39 4.35 19.47
N CYS A 123 -19.35 4.98 18.91
CA CYS A 123 -18.97 6.32 19.34
C CYS A 123 -20.11 7.31 19.01
N PRO A 124 -20.57 8.12 19.99
CA PRO A 124 -21.65 9.09 19.80
C PRO A 124 -21.20 10.35 19.03
N TYR A 125 -19.88 10.51 18.84
CA TYR A 125 -19.29 11.63 18.15
C TYR A 125 -18.99 11.30 16.68
N SER A 126 -18.96 12.36 15.89
CA SER A 126 -18.60 12.34 14.48
C SER A 126 -17.53 13.39 14.20
N ILE A 127 -17.20 13.61 12.92
CA ILE A 127 -16.26 14.66 12.53
C ILE A 127 -16.95 16.02 12.43
N ARG A 128 -18.18 16.11 11.92
CA ARG A 128 -18.82 17.39 11.55
C ARG A 128 -20.14 17.73 12.27
N SER A 129 -21.07 16.79 12.41
CA SER A 129 -22.39 17.09 13.01
C SER A 129 -22.34 17.22 14.53
N SER A 130 -21.49 16.42 15.16
CA SER A 130 -21.21 16.40 16.59
C SER A 130 -19.70 16.14 16.76
N PRO A 131 -18.85 17.16 16.56
CA PRO A 131 -17.41 16.96 16.50
C PRO A 131 -16.90 16.31 17.79
N HIS A 132 -16.04 15.32 17.64
CA HIS A 132 -15.40 14.67 18.78
C HIS A 132 -14.63 15.71 19.62
N PRO A 133 -14.68 15.67 20.97
CA PRO A 133 -14.06 16.70 21.81
C PRO A 133 -12.59 17.00 21.49
N TYR A 134 -11.79 15.97 21.17
CA TYR A 134 -10.39 16.16 20.75
C TYR A 134 -10.21 16.88 19.41
N ILE A 135 -11.18 16.77 18.49
CA ILE A 135 -11.20 17.56 17.25
C ILE A 135 -11.41 19.03 17.61
N THR A 136 -12.43 19.31 18.42
CA THR A 136 -12.75 20.68 18.88
C THR A 136 -11.59 21.32 19.66
N ILE A 137 -10.86 20.56 20.47
CA ILE A 137 -9.65 21.04 21.15
C ILE A 137 -8.61 21.50 20.13
N LEU A 138 -8.32 20.65 19.15
CA LEU A 138 -7.26 20.87 18.17
C LEU A 138 -7.59 22.04 17.22
N GLU A 139 -8.86 22.20 16.84
CA GLU A 139 -9.33 23.34 16.03
C GLU A 139 -9.26 24.67 16.79
N ASN A 140 -9.56 24.69 18.09
CA ASN A 140 -9.56 25.92 18.88
C ASN A 140 -8.16 26.33 19.38
N ARG A 141 -7.30 25.34 19.70
CA ARG A 141 -5.96 25.54 20.28
C ARG A 141 -4.98 24.54 19.67
N PRO A 142 -4.46 24.76 18.46
CA PRO A 142 -3.55 23.81 17.80
C PRO A 142 -2.23 23.64 18.57
N ASP A 143 -1.84 24.62 19.38
CA ASP A 143 -0.65 24.61 20.24
C ASP A 143 -0.68 23.54 21.35
N CYS A 144 -1.86 23.07 21.74
CA CYS A 144 -2.01 22.12 22.85
C CYS A 144 -1.84 20.64 22.48
N TRP A 145 -1.50 20.33 21.22
CA TRP A 145 -1.33 18.96 20.75
C TRP A 145 -0.38 18.09 21.60
N PRO A 146 0.73 18.58 22.21
CA PRO A 146 1.59 17.73 23.04
C PRO A 146 0.88 17.27 24.31
N VAL A 147 0.04 18.12 24.88
CA VAL A 147 -0.76 17.81 26.07
C VAL A 147 -1.87 16.83 25.71
N LEU A 148 -2.52 17.03 24.57
CA LEU A 148 -3.50 16.09 24.04
C LEU A 148 -2.88 14.70 23.79
N LEU A 149 -1.67 14.65 23.25
CA LEU A 149 -0.95 13.39 23.01
C LEU A 149 -0.70 12.61 24.31
N LEU A 150 -0.24 13.29 25.38
CA LEU A 150 -0.05 12.67 26.69
C LEU A 150 -1.37 12.12 27.25
N GLU A 151 -2.46 12.87 27.11
CA GLU A 151 -3.77 12.41 27.57
C GLU A 151 -4.29 11.21 26.76
N ILE A 152 -3.98 11.12 25.45
CA ILE A 152 -4.30 9.96 24.64
C ILE A 152 -3.47 8.73 25.05
N ASP A 153 -2.19 8.91 25.38
CA ASP A 153 -1.33 7.83 25.90
C ASP A 153 -1.92 7.24 27.18
N ASP A 154 -2.19 8.07 28.18
CA ASP A 154 -2.82 7.63 29.42
C ASP A 154 -4.20 7.00 29.17
N PHE A 155 -4.96 7.52 28.19
CA PHE A 155 -6.28 7.00 27.84
C PHE A 155 -6.19 5.57 27.27
N ILE A 156 -5.17 5.27 26.47
CA ILE A 156 -4.91 3.94 25.88
C ILE A 156 -4.32 2.99 26.91
N GLN A 157 -3.41 3.43 27.76
CA GLN A 157 -2.90 2.63 28.87
C GLN A 157 -4.04 2.17 29.78
N ARG A 158 -4.95 3.08 30.14
CA ARG A 158 -6.18 2.76 30.88
C ARG A 158 -7.09 1.77 30.13
N ALA A 159 -7.15 1.85 28.79
CA ALA A 159 -7.89 0.87 27.99
C ALA A 159 -7.24 -0.51 28.07
N ALA A 160 -5.91 -0.57 27.98
CA ALA A 160 -5.12 -1.81 28.05
C ALA A 160 -5.26 -2.47 29.42
N ASP A 161 -5.16 -1.71 30.51
CA ASP A 161 -5.32 -2.21 31.89
C ASP A 161 -6.68 -2.86 32.13
N ARG A 162 -7.74 -2.31 31.52
CA ARG A 162 -9.12 -2.81 31.64
C ARG A 162 -9.50 -3.82 30.56
N GLY A 163 -8.70 -3.96 29.50
CA GLY A 163 -9.01 -4.77 28.33
C GLY A 163 -10.23 -4.30 27.54
N GLU A 164 -10.52 -2.99 27.50
CA GLU A 164 -11.74 -2.44 26.92
C GLU A 164 -11.54 -1.82 25.52
N SER A 165 -12.06 -2.48 24.48
CA SER A 165 -12.00 -1.98 23.09
C SER A 165 -12.93 -0.79 22.80
N ALA A 166 -13.91 -0.52 23.67
CA ALA A 166 -14.81 0.63 23.54
C ALA A 166 -14.04 1.96 23.58
N TYR A 167 -12.95 2.01 24.33
CA TYR A 167 -12.10 3.20 24.44
C TYR A 167 -11.43 3.50 23.09
N VAL A 168 -10.92 2.47 22.41
CA VAL A 168 -10.37 2.60 21.06
C VAL A 168 -11.44 3.09 20.09
N THR A 169 -12.65 2.53 20.18
CA THR A 169 -13.79 2.94 19.33
C THR A 169 -14.19 4.39 19.57
N MET A 170 -14.08 4.90 20.81
CA MET A 170 -14.32 6.31 21.14
C MET A 170 -13.36 7.24 20.38
N LEU A 171 -12.09 6.84 20.22
CA LEU A 171 -11.08 7.65 19.52
C LEU A 171 -11.22 7.63 17.99
N ALA A 172 -12.00 6.70 17.41
CA ALA A 172 -12.06 6.50 15.97
C ALA A 172 -12.42 7.78 15.16
N PRO A 173 -13.41 8.62 15.56
CA PRO A 173 -13.70 9.86 14.83
C PRO A 173 -12.52 10.85 14.83
N PHE A 174 -11.79 10.95 15.94
CA PHE A 174 -10.61 11.80 16.03
C PHE A 174 -9.48 11.30 15.12
N LEU A 175 -9.24 9.99 15.08
CA LEU A 175 -8.25 9.40 14.17
C LEU A 175 -8.64 9.61 12.70
N ARG A 176 -9.92 9.44 12.35
CA ARG A 176 -10.41 9.70 10.99
C ARG A 176 -10.26 11.17 10.58
N TYR A 177 -10.54 12.10 11.48
CA TYR A 177 -10.28 13.53 11.25
C TYR A 177 -8.80 13.76 10.98
N LEU A 178 -7.94 13.24 11.86
CA LEU A 178 -6.50 13.52 11.78
C LEU A 178 -5.84 12.92 10.53
N TYR A 179 -6.16 11.68 10.14
CA TYR A 179 -5.49 10.99 9.02
C TYR A 179 -6.23 11.05 7.68
N CYS A 180 -7.55 11.29 7.66
CA CYS A 180 -8.37 11.16 6.45
C CYS A 180 -9.10 12.46 6.05
N GLU A 181 -8.90 13.58 6.77
CA GLU A 181 -9.53 14.84 6.39
C GLU A 181 -8.94 15.41 5.08
N PRO A 182 -9.79 15.90 4.14
CA PRO A 182 -9.30 16.39 2.85
C PRO A 182 -8.37 17.60 2.86
N GLN A 183 -8.37 18.39 3.93
CA GLN A 183 -7.49 19.57 4.02
C GLN A 183 -6.08 19.20 4.49
N ARG A 184 -5.93 18.01 5.11
CA ARG A 184 -4.69 17.45 5.68
C ARG A 184 -3.64 18.50 6.06
N LEU A 185 -3.90 19.24 7.13
CA LEU A 185 -3.03 20.33 7.57
C LEU A 185 -1.60 19.81 7.89
N PRO A 186 -0.55 20.36 7.26
CA PRO A 186 0.84 19.91 7.49
C PRO A 186 1.31 20.17 8.93
N GLU A 187 0.67 21.12 9.60
CA GLU A 187 0.87 21.47 11.01
C GLU A 187 0.75 20.26 11.94
N TYR A 188 -0.12 19.31 11.57
CA TYR A 188 -0.38 18.11 12.35
C TYR A 188 0.53 16.93 11.98
N ALA A 189 1.54 17.09 11.13
CA ALA A 189 2.46 16.01 10.76
C ALA A 189 3.20 15.43 11.98
N LEU A 190 3.75 16.29 12.84
CA LEU A 190 4.44 15.86 14.07
C LEU A 190 3.49 15.17 15.05
N LEU A 191 2.27 15.70 15.19
CA LEU A 191 1.23 15.08 16.01
C LEU A 191 0.90 13.68 15.47
N ARG A 192 0.65 13.53 14.17
CA ARG A 192 0.34 12.24 13.53
C ARG A 192 1.44 11.21 13.71
N HIS A 193 2.69 11.61 13.50
CA HIS A 193 3.82 10.72 13.72
C HIS A 193 3.96 10.31 15.19
N SER A 194 3.88 11.27 16.11
CA SER A 194 4.01 11.01 17.55
C SER A 194 2.83 10.18 18.08
N LEU A 195 1.62 10.41 17.56
CA LEU A 195 0.42 9.66 17.89
C LEU A 195 0.57 8.19 17.50
N LEU A 196 1.06 7.88 16.29
CA LEU A 196 1.30 6.48 15.90
C LEU A 196 2.18 5.74 16.90
N ARG A 197 3.23 6.39 17.43
CA ARG A 197 4.12 5.81 18.44
C ARG A 197 3.44 5.57 19.79
N VAL A 198 2.43 6.37 20.12
CA VAL A 198 1.60 6.20 21.32
C VAL A 198 0.58 5.07 21.11
N LEU A 199 -0.06 5.02 19.93
CA LEU A 199 -1.03 3.98 19.61
C LEU A 199 -0.37 2.60 19.52
N LEU A 200 0.74 2.50 18.81
CA LEU A 200 1.50 1.28 18.57
C LEU A 200 2.99 1.55 18.89
N PRO A 201 3.41 1.36 20.15
CA PRO A 201 4.79 1.56 20.53
C PRO A 201 5.70 0.58 19.81
N PRO A 202 6.93 1.00 19.42
CA PRO A 202 7.88 0.12 18.78
C PRO A 202 8.22 -1.05 19.71
N GLN A 203 8.15 -2.27 19.19
CA GLN A 203 8.55 -3.46 19.93
C GLN A 203 10.05 -3.37 20.27
N PRO A 204 10.47 -3.69 21.51
CA PRO A 204 11.87 -3.68 21.90
C PRO A 204 12.59 -4.87 21.24
N GLY A 205 12.96 -4.73 19.95
CA GLY A 205 13.41 -5.87 19.15
C GLY A 205 14.53 -5.60 18.13
N ASP A 206 15.13 -4.41 18.06
CA ASP A 206 16.12 -4.12 17.00
C ASP A 206 17.47 -3.55 17.45
N HIS A 207 17.74 -3.48 18.76
CA HIS A 207 19.10 -3.21 19.27
C HIS A 207 19.47 -4.24 20.34
N ASN A 208 20.35 -5.16 19.96
CA ASN A 208 21.01 -6.22 20.75
C ASN A 208 20.21 -7.53 20.94
N GLN A 209 20.15 -8.35 19.88
CA GLN A 209 20.14 -9.81 20.02
C GLN A 209 21.50 -10.28 20.56
N GLU A 210 21.77 -10.07 21.84
CA GLU A 210 22.77 -10.85 22.59
C GLU A 210 22.45 -10.69 24.08
N LYS A 211 22.04 -11.81 24.70
CA LYS A 211 21.64 -12.00 26.10
C LYS A 211 20.16 -11.75 26.44
N LYS A 212 19.33 -12.77 26.20
CA LYS A 212 18.29 -13.23 27.14
C LYS A 212 17.79 -14.62 26.69
N LYS A 213 18.69 -15.60 26.74
CA LYS A 213 18.29 -16.98 27.09
C LYS A 213 18.48 -17.03 28.60
N ASP A 214 17.47 -17.50 29.32
CA ASP A 214 17.34 -17.55 30.79
C ASP A 214 16.37 -16.49 31.36
N GLN A 215 15.12 -16.52 30.91
CA GLN A 215 13.92 -16.12 31.67
C GLN A 215 12.68 -16.57 30.89
N GLU A 216 12.42 -17.87 30.91
CA GLU A 216 11.09 -18.41 30.59
C GLU A 216 10.16 -18.07 31.77
N ASN A 217 9.05 -17.38 31.48
CA ASN A 217 7.95 -16.96 32.37
C ASN A 217 8.01 -15.55 33.01
N GLU A 218 8.27 -14.50 32.22
CA GLU A 218 7.64 -13.19 32.46
C GLU A 218 6.83 -12.79 31.22
N VAL A 219 5.51 -12.77 31.36
CA VAL A 219 4.59 -12.20 30.37
C VAL A 219 4.94 -10.71 30.25
N ASP A 220 5.30 -10.26 29.05
CA ASP A 220 5.58 -8.84 28.80
C ASP A 220 4.42 -7.98 29.35
N PRO A 221 4.68 -7.07 30.30
CA PRO A 221 3.66 -6.22 30.87
C PRO A 221 3.53 -4.99 29.95
N GLY A 222 2.46 -4.88 29.18
CA GLY A 222 2.22 -3.59 28.52
C GLY A 222 0.95 -3.42 27.72
N GLN A 223 0.48 -4.42 26.96
CA GLN A 223 -0.68 -4.22 26.10
C GLN A 223 -1.61 -5.42 26.08
N SER A 224 -2.86 -5.20 26.48
CA SER A 224 -3.92 -6.19 26.29
C SER A 224 -4.04 -6.53 24.79
N PRO A 225 -4.00 -7.82 24.42
CA PRO A 225 -4.06 -8.24 23.02
C PRO A 225 -5.34 -7.75 22.33
N VAL A 226 -6.44 -7.62 23.08
CA VAL A 226 -7.73 -7.13 22.59
C VAL A 226 -7.67 -5.65 22.18
N VAL A 227 -6.97 -4.83 22.97
CA VAL A 227 -6.83 -3.39 22.70
C VAL A 227 -5.88 -3.15 21.53
N CYS A 228 -4.74 -3.85 21.49
CA CYS A 228 -3.81 -3.81 20.37
C CYS A 228 -4.50 -4.24 19.06
N HIS A 229 -5.24 -5.36 19.07
CA HIS A 229 -6.02 -5.81 17.92
C HIS A 229 -7.06 -4.76 17.47
N SER A 230 -7.74 -4.11 18.42
CA SER A 230 -8.71 -3.06 18.11
C SER A 230 -8.05 -1.81 17.51
N LEU A 231 -6.87 -1.43 17.97
CA LEU A 231 -6.08 -0.31 17.44
C LEU A 231 -5.61 -0.60 16.02
N VAL A 232 -5.03 -1.77 15.77
CA VAL A 232 -4.60 -2.21 14.43
C VAL A 232 -5.77 -2.24 13.47
N ARG A 233 -6.93 -2.78 13.89
CA ARG A 233 -8.15 -2.76 13.08
C ARG A 233 -8.59 -1.33 12.75
N CYS A 234 -8.59 -0.45 13.74
CA CYS A 234 -8.96 0.95 13.56
C CYS A 234 -8.03 1.65 12.56
N LEU A 235 -6.71 1.44 12.65
CA LEU A 235 -5.71 2.02 11.75
C LEU A 235 -5.78 1.42 10.34
N TYR A 236 -5.99 0.11 10.23
CA TYR A 236 -6.23 -0.58 8.96
C TYR A 236 -7.42 0.03 8.20
N GLU A 237 -8.52 0.31 8.91
CA GLU A 237 -9.71 0.95 8.33
C GLU A 237 -9.45 2.37 7.81
N LEU A 238 -8.40 3.06 8.27
CA LEU A 238 -8.06 4.40 7.77
C LEU A 238 -7.34 4.36 6.42
N VAL A 239 -6.53 3.34 6.15
CA VAL A 239 -5.65 3.26 4.97
C VAL A 239 -6.39 3.53 3.65
N PRO A 240 -7.56 2.92 3.37
CA PRO A 240 -8.29 3.18 2.13
C PRO A 240 -8.79 4.62 1.95
N HIS A 241 -8.88 5.37 3.05
CA HIS A 241 -9.41 6.74 3.08
C HIS A 241 -8.31 7.81 3.19
N MET A 242 -7.04 7.40 3.31
CA MET A 242 -5.93 8.35 3.32
C MET A 242 -5.73 8.98 1.93
N GLN A 243 -5.41 10.27 1.92
CA GLN A 243 -5.08 10.98 0.68
C GLN A 243 -3.58 10.87 0.42
N VAL A 244 -3.21 10.30 -0.72
CA VAL A 244 -1.82 10.06 -1.13
C VAL A 244 -1.51 10.91 -2.37
N ASP A 245 -1.48 12.22 -2.17
CA ASP A 245 -1.32 13.25 -3.20
C ASP A 245 0.04 13.96 -3.16
N SER A 246 0.84 13.75 -2.11
CA SER A 246 2.17 14.34 -1.94
C SER A 246 3.18 13.33 -1.37
N VAL A 247 4.46 13.68 -1.40
CA VAL A 247 5.54 12.83 -0.88
C VAL A 247 5.42 12.66 0.64
N GLU A 248 5.03 13.70 1.35
CA GLU A 248 4.77 13.65 2.80
C GLU A 248 3.67 12.65 3.13
N ALA A 249 2.59 12.65 2.33
CA ALA A 249 1.48 11.73 2.47
C ALA A 249 1.90 10.26 2.32
N VAL A 250 2.76 9.99 1.34
CA VAL A 250 3.33 8.67 1.10
C VAL A 250 4.15 8.20 2.30
N LEU A 251 4.94 9.09 2.91
CA LEU A 251 5.75 8.78 4.08
C LEU A 251 4.88 8.54 5.34
N GLU A 252 3.76 9.24 5.46
CA GLU A 252 2.80 9.03 6.55
C GLU A 252 2.07 7.71 6.41
N LEU A 253 1.62 7.36 5.20
CA LEU A 253 1.08 6.04 4.90
C LEU A 253 2.12 4.95 5.21
N ARG A 254 3.37 5.16 4.78
CA ARG A 254 4.49 4.27 5.10
C ARG A 254 4.61 4.06 6.61
N GLY A 255 4.70 5.14 7.39
CA GLY A 255 4.84 5.06 8.85
C GLY A 255 3.66 4.39 9.54
N LEU A 256 2.44 4.63 9.06
CA LEU A 256 1.23 3.99 9.58
C LEU A 256 1.25 2.47 9.32
N VAL A 257 1.60 2.04 8.11
CA VAL A 257 1.65 0.61 7.79
C VAL A 257 2.82 -0.08 8.50
N GLU A 258 4.00 0.56 8.55
CA GLU A 258 5.17 0.06 9.29
C GLU A 258 4.86 -0.19 10.76
N ALA A 259 4.14 0.71 11.43
CA ALA A 259 3.74 0.55 12.82
C ALA A 259 2.81 -0.66 13.05
N MET A 260 2.01 -1.05 12.05
CA MET A 260 1.10 -2.20 12.14
C MET A 260 1.79 -3.55 11.90
N ILE A 261 2.92 -3.59 11.18
CA ILE A 261 3.56 -4.85 10.75
C ILE A 261 3.78 -5.84 11.90
N PRO A 262 4.37 -5.45 13.05
CA PRO A 262 4.61 -6.38 14.16
C PRO A 262 3.32 -7.03 14.67
N ALA A 263 2.23 -6.26 14.74
CA ALA A 263 0.95 -6.76 15.22
C ALA A 263 0.22 -7.64 14.19
N LEU A 264 0.54 -7.48 12.90
CA LEU A 264 -0.01 -8.30 11.83
C LEU A 264 0.63 -9.69 11.77
N GLU A 265 1.76 -9.95 12.44
CA GLU A 265 2.47 -11.26 12.47
C GLU A 265 1.66 -12.41 13.07
N GLY A 266 0.56 -12.12 13.76
CA GLY A 266 -0.41 -13.12 14.20
C GLY A 266 -1.13 -13.85 13.05
N THR A 267 -1.73 -15.00 13.36
CA THR A 267 -2.40 -15.90 12.41
C THR A 267 -3.67 -15.32 11.78
N ASP A 268 -4.27 -14.29 12.39
CA ASP A 268 -5.65 -13.90 12.09
C ASP A 268 -5.76 -12.79 11.02
N TRP A 269 -4.63 -12.23 10.57
CA TRP A 269 -4.59 -11.04 9.70
C TRP A 269 -4.23 -11.33 8.24
N GLY A 270 -4.33 -12.58 7.78
CA GLY A 270 -3.94 -12.96 6.43
C GLY A 270 -4.64 -12.14 5.33
N SER A 271 -5.94 -11.92 5.49
CA SER A 271 -6.76 -11.18 4.51
C SER A 271 -6.46 -9.67 4.51
N GLU A 272 -6.18 -9.09 5.68
CA GLU A 272 -5.84 -7.69 5.87
C GLU A 272 -4.44 -7.41 5.31
N ARG A 273 -3.49 -8.31 5.57
CA ARG A 273 -2.13 -8.26 4.99
C ARG A 273 -2.16 -8.28 3.46
N ALA A 274 -2.94 -9.21 2.89
CA ALA A 274 -3.15 -9.29 1.45
C ALA A 274 -3.71 -7.97 0.88
N ARG A 275 -4.74 -7.39 1.52
CA ARG A 275 -5.32 -6.11 1.11
C ARG A 275 -4.35 -4.93 1.28
N LEU A 276 -3.58 -4.88 2.37
CA LEU A 276 -2.54 -3.86 2.58
C LEU A 276 -1.43 -3.95 1.53
N ALA A 277 -1.02 -5.15 1.13
CA ALA A 277 -0.03 -5.33 0.08
C ALA A 277 -0.52 -4.70 -1.25
N LEU A 278 -1.78 -4.92 -1.62
CA LEU A 278 -2.37 -4.28 -2.81
C LEU A 278 -2.47 -2.76 -2.68
N GLN A 279 -2.82 -2.24 -1.50
CA GLN A 279 -2.82 -0.78 -1.25
C GLN A 279 -1.42 -0.18 -1.40
N LEU A 280 -0.40 -0.85 -0.84
CA LEU A 280 0.98 -0.40 -0.97
C LEU A 280 1.51 -0.52 -2.40
N LEU A 281 1.07 -1.51 -3.18
CA LEU A 281 1.39 -1.60 -4.60
C LEU A 281 0.86 -0.37 -5.36
N CYS A 282 -0.36 0.06 -5.05
CA CYS A 282 -0.92 1.31 -5.59
C CYS A 282 -0.13 2.54 -5.12
N ALA A 283 0.26 2.57 -3.84
CA ALA A 283 1.08 3.64 -3.30
C ALA A 283 2.48 3.70 -3.95
N CYS A 284 3.07 2.55 -4.33
CA CYS A 284 4.32 2.50 -5.08
C CYS A 284 4.19 3.22 -6.43
N GLN A 285 3.08 2.99 -7.14
CA GLN A 285 2.81 3.67 -8.41
C GLN A 285 2.62 5.18 -8.22
N LEU A 286 1.88 5.60 -7.19
CA LEU A 286 1.72 7.01 -6.85
C LEU A 286 3.07 7.65 -6.49
N SER A 287 3.91 6.97 -5.71
CA SER A 287 5.24 7.48 -5.35
C SER A 287 6.16 7.64 -6.56
N LEU A 288 6.10 6.72 -7.54
CA LEU A 288 6.86 6.88 -8.79
C LEU A 288 6.41 8.13 -9.56
N LYS A 289 5.11 8.42 -9.59
CA LYS A 289 4.57 9.62 -10.24
C LYS A 289 4.92 10.92 -9.51
N LEU A 290 4.95 10.89 -8.16
CA LEU A 290 5.15 12.08 -7.33
C LEU A 290 6.63 12.42 -7.11
N SER A 291 7.45 11.44 -6.71
CA SER A 291 8.86 11.65 -6.34
C SER A 291 9.83 10.95 -7.29
N GLY A 292 9.34 10.08 -8.17
CA GLY A 292 10.19 9.19 -8.95
C GLY A 292 10.89 8.13 -8.10
N ASP A 293 10.50 7.90 -6.84
CA ASP A 293 11.10 6.89 -5.95
C ASP A 293 10.08 6.14 -5.09
N CYS A 294 9.98 4.82 -5.31
CA CYS A 294 9.12 3.92 -4.56
C CYS A 294 9.86 2.99 -3.57
N ARG A 295 11.19 3.06 -3.48
CA ARG A 295 12.01 2.13 -2.66
C ARG A 295 11.54 2.01 -1.20
N PRO A 296 11.17 3.10 -0.48
CA PRO A 296 10.72 2.97 0.91
C PRO A 296 9.45 2.14 1.08
N LEU A 297 8.57 2.14 0.08
CA LEU A 297 7.34 1.34 0.08
C LEU A 297 7.60 -0.11 -0.34
N LEU A 298 8.54 -0.35 -1.27
CA LEU A 298 8.94 -1.70 -1.67
C LEU A 298 9.51 -2.51 -0.49
N GLN A 299 10.25 -1.85 0.41
CA GLN A 299 10.75 -2.48 1.63
C GLN A 299 9.62 -2.95 2.54
N LEU A 300 8.60 -2.12 2.76
CA LEU A 300 7.41 -2.52 3.54
C LEU A 300 6.61 -3.62 2.84
N LEU A 301 6.47 -3.52 1.52
CA LEU A 301 5.76 -4.54 0.74
C LEU A 301 6.43 -5.91 0.90
N HIS A 302 7.76 -5.95 0.97
CA HIS A 302 8.52 -7.18 1.19
C HIS A 302 8.25 -7.78 2.58
N GLN A 303 8.15 -6.95 3.62
CA GLN A 303 7.83 -7.38 4.99
C GLN A 303 6.40 -7.93 5.13
N LEU A 304 5.48 -7.50 4.26
CA LEU A 304 4.10 -7.99 4.24
C LEU A 304 3.90 -9.27 3.41
N LEU A 305 4.94 -9.72 2.69
CA LEU A 305 4.83 -10.94 1.90
C LEU A 305 4.62 -12.15 2.83
N PRO A 306 3.68 -13.05 2.48
CA PRO A 306 3.39 -14.20 3.31
C PRO A 306 4.54 -15.21 3.25
N THR A 307 4.79 -15.90 4.36
CA THR A 307 5.71 -17.04 4.39
C THR A 307 5.10 -18.30 3.76
N ARG A 308 3.77 -18.39 3.64
CA ARG A 308 2.97 -19.34 2.83
C ARG A 308 1.47 -19.14 3.15
N THR A 309 0.71 -18.46 2.29
CA THR A 309 -0.77 -18.42 2.42
C THR A 309 -1.45 -18.52 1.06
N GLU A 310 -2.54 -19.30 0.99
CA GLU A 310 -3.34 -19.51 -0.23
C GLU A 310 -4.20 -18.28 -0.60
N GLU A 311 -4.39 -17.34 0.34
CA GLU A 311 -5.28 -16.18 0.18
C GLU A 311 -4.58 -14.92 -0.37
N PHE A 312 -3.27 -14.97 -0.59
CA PHE A 312 -2.52 -13.79 -1.04
C PHE A 312 -2.73 -13.52 -2.55
N PRO A 313 -2.95 -12.25 -2.97
CA PRO A 313 -3.26 -11.88 -4.35
C PRO A 313 -2.01 -11.88 -5.24
N VAL A 314 -1.38 -13.04 -5.40
CA VAL A 314 -0.12 -13.18 -6.15
C VAL A 314 -0.29 -12.69 -7.59
N GLU A 315 -1.42 -13.01 -8.25
CA GLU A 315 -1.61 -12.64 -9.66
C GLU A 315 -1.68 -11.13 -9.87
N ASP A 316 -2.49 -10.41 -9.08
CA ASP A 316 -2.61 -8.95 -9.15
C ASP A 316 -1.27 -8.28 -8.80
N MET A 317 -0.54 -8.84 -7.83
CA MET A 317 0.80 -8.39 -7.48
C MET A 317 1.78 -8.57 -8.63
N MET A 318 1.76 -9.71 -9.34
CA MET A 318 2.65 -9.96 -10.48
C MET A 318 2.36 -9.01 -11.65
N VAL A 319 1.09 -8.77 -11.96
CA VAL A 319 0.67 -7.80 -12.99
C VAL A 319 1.10 -6.38 -12.60
N GLY A 320 0.85 -5.97 -11.36
CA GLY A 320 1.26 -4.63 -10.90
C GLY A 320 2.77 -4.46 -10.83
N LEU A 321 3.54 -5.48 -10.41
CA LEU A 321 5.00 -5.46 -10.45
C LEU A 321 5.53 -5.38 -11.89
N ALA A 322 4.91 -6.10 -12.83
CA ALA A 322 5.25 -6.01 -14.25
C ALA A 322 5.08 -4.58 -14.78
N LEU A 323 3.95 -3.94 -14.48
CA LEU A 323 3.67 -2.55 -14.85
C LEU A 323 4.66 -1.57 -14.22
N LEU A 324 4.95 -1.71 -12.93
CA LEU A 324 5.93 -0.88 -12.24
C LEU A 324 7.34 -1.05 -12.84
N LEU A 325 7.74 -2.27 -13.24
CA LEU A 325 9.04 -2.52 -13.87
C LEU A 325 9.20 -1.81 -15.22
N LEU A 326 8.11 -1.61 -15.97
CA LEU A 326 8.13 -0.86 -17.24
C LEU A 326 8.43 0.63 -17.02
N GLU A 327 8.09 1.18 -15.85
CA GLU A 327 8.25 2.61 -15.53
C GLU A 327 9.46 2.90 -14.62
N ALA A 328 9.91 1.90 -13.84
CA ALA A 328 10.90 2.08 -12.79
C ALA A 328 12.33 2.30 -13.32
N SER A 329 13.08 3.13 -12.60
CA SER A 329 14.51 3.33 -12.86
C SER A 329 15.36 2.14 -12.39
N ALA A 330 16.60 2.03 -12.88
CA ALA A 330 17.50 0.92 -12.56
C ALA A 330 17.72 0.71 -11.04
N SER A 331 17.67 1.77 -10.23
CA SER A 331 17.85 1.68 -8.78
C SER A 331 16.63 1.06 -8.06
N GLN A 332 15.44 1.17 -8.64
CA GLN A 332 14.19 0.61 -8.10
C GLN A 332 13.91 -0.80 -8.60
N GLN A 333 14.36 -1.11 -9.83
CA GLN A 333 14.22 -2.42 -10.44
C GLN A 333 14.77 -3.52 -9.52
N THR A 334 15.87 -3.29 -8.78
CA THR A 334 16.41 -4.25 -7.81
C THR A 334 15.36 -4.69 -6.79
N GLY A 335 14.61 -3.74 -6.21
CA GLY A 335 13.57 -4.02 -5.22
C GLY A 335 12.39 -4.75 -5.83
N LEU A 336 11.92 -4.30 -7.00
CA LEU A 336 10.81 -4.90 -7.73
C LEU A 336 11.12 -6.35 -8.17
N LEU A 337 12.32 -6.60 -8.69
CA LEU A 337 12.78 -7.94 -9.07
C LEU A 337 12.95 -8.85 -7.85
N THR A 338 13.43 -8.31 -6.72
CA THR A 338 13.53 -9.08 -5.47
C THR A 338 12.15 -9.49 -4.96
N LEU A 339 11.17 -8.58 -5.02
CA LEU A 339 9.77 -8.86 -4.67
C LEU A 339 9.14 -9.91 -5.57
N ALA A 340 9.33 -9.79 -6.89
CA ALA A 340 8.87 -10.79 -7.84
C ALA A 340 9.47 -12.17 -7.57
N LEU A 341 10.75 -12.24 -7.20
CA LEU A 341 11.42 -13.49 -6.85
C LEU A 341 10.89 -14.10 -5.55
N SER A 342 10.54 -13.28 -4.56
CA SER A 342 9.88 -13.79 -3.34
C SER A 342 8.46 -14.30 -3.59
N LEU A 343 7.74 -13.77 -4.60
CA LEU A 343 6.43 -14.28 -4.99
C LEU A 343 6.51 -15.56 -5.85
N ALA A 344 7.57 -15.69 -6.64
CA ALA A 344 7.86 -16.86 -7.47
C ALA A 344 9.24 -17.45 -7.10
N PRO A 345 9.38 -18.09 -5.92
CA PRO A 345 10.65 -18.60 -5.45
C PRO A 345 11.19 -19.73 -6.36
N PRO A 346 12.51 -19.81 -6.62
CA PRO A 346 13.09 -20.78 -7.54
C PRO A 346 12.91 -22.24 -7.10
N GLU A 347 12.71 -22.47 -5.80
CA GLU A 347 12.45 -23.77 -5.19
C GLU A 347 11.05 -24.31 -5.52
N CYS A 348 10.13 -23.48 -6.02
CA CYS A 348 8.79 -23.90 -6.37
C CYS A 348 8.81 -24.72 -7.67
N GLU A 349 8.24 -25.93 -7.63
CA GLU A 349 8.15 -26.81 -8.81
C GLU A 349 7.35 -26.17 -9.96
N ARG A 350 6.25 -25.49 -9.62
CA ARG A 350 5.40 -24.77 -10.57
C ARG A 350 5.26 -23.31 -10.14
N PRO A 351 5.80 -22.35 -10.90
CA PRO A 351 5.65 -20.94 -10.57
C PRO A 351 4.18 -20.50 -10.64
N PRO A 352 3.80 -19.41 -9.94
CA PRO A 352 2.46 -18.85 -10.03
C PRO A 352 2.05 -18.54 -11.47
N TRP A 353 0.77 -18.74 -11.79
CA TRP A 353 0.18 -18.51 -13.12
C TRP A 353 0.51 -17.13 -13.74
N GLY A 354 0.62 -16.07 -12.93
CA GLY A 354 0.94 -14.72 -13.40
C GLY A 354 2.41 -14.48 -13.77
N THR A 355 3.30 -15.45 -13.56
CA THR A 355 4.76 -15.27 -13.77
C THR A 355 5.16 -14.89 -15.20
N PRO A 356 4.55 -15.46 -16.27
CA PRO A 356 4.89 -15.09 -17.65
C PRO A 356 4.59 -13.62 -18.01
N VAL A 357 3.76 -12.90 -17.24
CA VAL A 357 3.50 -11.46 -17.45
C VAL A 357 4.78 -10.64 -17.28
N LEU A 358 5.72 -11.10 -16.45
CA LEU A 358 6.99 -10.43 -16.20
C LEU A 358 7.96 -10.50 -17.39
N VAL A 359 7.75 -11.39 -18.37
CA VAL A 359 8.74 -11.66 -19.41
C VAL A 359 9.10 -10.40 -20.20
N LEU A 360 8.12 -9.60 -20.61
CA LEU A 360 8.39 -8.35 -21.35
C LEU A 360 9.22 -7.36 -20.51
N PRO A 361 8.81 -6.97 -19.28
CA PRO A 361 9.62 -6.13 -18.42
C PRO A 361 11.03 -6.69 -18.14
N LEU A 362 11.16 -8.00 -17.92
CA LEU A 362 12.46 -8.64 -17.68
C LEU A 362 13.39 -8.51 -18.89
N LEU A 363 12.85 -8.68 -20.09
CA LEU A 363 13.61 -8.48 -21.30
C LEU A 363 14.00 -7.02 -21.47
N GLN A 364 13.11 -6.07 -21.21
CA GLN A 364 13.46 -4.65 -21.22
C GLN A 364 14.62 -4.34 -20.27
N VAL A 365 14.61 -4.89 -19.04
CA VAL A 365 15.74 -4.75 -18.10
C VAL A 365 17.04 -5.30 -18.68
N LEU A 366 17.00 -6.50 -19.28
CA LEU A 366 18.17 -7.14 -19.91
C LEU A 366 18.63 -6.45 -21.21
N SER A 367 17.75 -5.69 -21.85
CA SER A 367 17.99 -4.97 -23.10
C SER A 367 18.58 -3.60 -22.87
N CYS A 368 17.99 -2.88 -21.92
CA CYS A 368 18.44 -1.56 -21.53
C CYS A 368 19.70 -1.62 -20.68
N SER A 369 20.05 -2.78 -20.10
CA SER A 369 21.28 -2.93 -19.33
C SER A 369 22.51 -2.53 -20.17
N SER A 370 22.71 -3.11 -21.36
CA SER A 370 23.88 -2.81 -22.20
C SER A 370 23.96 -1.33 -22.64
N LEU A 371 22.81 -0.66 -22.78
CA LEU A 371 22.74 0.76 -23.16
C LEU A 371 23.00 1.69 -21.97
N MET A 372 22.58 1.30 -20.77
CA MET A 372 22.62 2.11 -19.56
C MET A 372 23.82 1.78 -18.66
N GLU A 373 24.62 0.75 -18.99
CA GLU A 373 25.84 0.34 -18.30
C GLU A 373 26.75 1.52 -17.88
N PRO A 374 27.08 2.51 -18.75
CA PRO A 374 27.95 3.63 -18.34
C PRO A 374 27.27 4.64 -17.38
N LEU A 375 25.95 4.58 -17.24
CA LEU A 375 25.15 5.52 -16.43
C LEU A 375 24.63 4.89 -15.13
N THR A 376 24.86 3.59 -14.92
CA THR A 376 24.37 2.84 -13.76
C THR A 376 25.51 2.35 -12.89
N ASP A 377 25.30 2.35 -11.57
CA ASP A 377 26.23 1.69 -10.65
C ASP A 377 26.40 0.20 -11.02
N ALA A 378 27.65 -0.23 -11.18
CA ALA A 378 28.00 -1.57 -11.67
C ALA A 378 27.44 -2.70 -10.78
N ARG A 379 27.33 -2.46 -9.46
CA ARG A 379 26.74 -3.45 -8.53
C ARG A 379 25.23 -3.58 -8.73
N THR A 380 24.53 -2.45 -8.81
CA THR A 380 23.08 -2.42 -9.11
C THR A 380 22.79 -3.07 -10.45
N HIS A 381 23.60 -2.76 -11.46
CA HIS A 381 23.48 -3.30 -12.80
C HIS A 381 23.62 -4.84 -12.84
N THR A 382 24.73 -5.37 -12.31
CA THR A 382 24.97 -6.82 -12.25
C THR A 382 23.91 -7.55 -11.43
N ARG A 383 23.44 -6.93 -10.34
CA ARG A 383 22.35 -7.47 -9.52
C ARG A 383 21.05 -7.57 -10.32
N ASN A 384 20.64 -6.51 -11.03
CA ASN A 384 19.43 -6.52 -11.86
C ASN A 384 19.51 -7.57 -12.97
N GLN A 385 20.66 -7.70 -13.65
CA GLN A 385 20.85 -8.73 -14.66
C GLN A 385 20.68 -10.13 -14.09
N SER A 386 21.33 -10.44 -12.96
CA SER A 386 21.23 -11.76 -12.33
C SER A 386 19.82 -12.10 -11.85
N LEU A 387 19.12 -11.13 -11.23
CA LEU A 387 17.73 -11.30 -10.79
C LEU A 387 16.79 -11.48 -11.99
N ALA A 388 16.96 -10.66 -13.04
CA ALA A 388 16.12 -10.74 -14.23
C ALA A 388 16.31 -12.07 -14.98
N GLN A 389 17.55 -12.57 -15.11
CA GLN A 389 17.82 -13.87 -15.70
C GLN A 389 17.21 -15.02 -14.90
N SER A 390 17.31 -14.98 -13.57
CA SER A 390 16.71 -15.98 -12.69
C SER A 390 15.18 -16.04 -12.86
N LEU A 391 14.52 -14.88 -12.80
CA LEU A 391 13.07 -14.77 -13.00
C LEU A 391 12.63 -15.21 -14.40
N LEU A 392 13.44 -14.91 -15.43
CA LEU A 392 13.16 -15.34 -16.79
C LEU A 392 13.21 -16.87 -16.92
N GLN A 393 14.15 -17.53 -16.25
CA GLN A 393 14.21 -19.00 -16.21
C GLN A 393 13.01 -19.60 -15.47
N ILE A 394 12.52 -18.94 -14.42
CA ILE A 394 11.33 -19.35 -13.68
C ILE A 394 10.08 -19.19 -14.55
N ALA A 395 9.94 -18.06 -15.25
CA ALA A 395 8.82 -17.77 -16.15
C ALA A 395 8.68 -18.73 -17.34
N GLN A 396 9.75 -19.47 -17.68
CA GLN A 396 9.76 -20.49 -18.73
C GLN A 396 9.21 -21.86 -18.27
N ARG A 397 9.01 -22.07 -16.96
CA ARG A 397 8.49 -23.32 -16.43
C ARG A 397 6.97 -23.39 -16.56
N GLU A 398 6.43 -24.61 -16.55
CA GLU A 398 4.97 -24.82 -16.55
C GLU A 398 4.34 -24.22 -15.28
N SER A 399 3.43 -23.26 -15.47
CA SER A 399 2.84 -22.50 -14.37
C SER A 399 1.74 -23.27 -13.64
N SER A 400 1.44 -22.86 -12.42
CA SER A 400 0.30 -23.37 -11.65
C SER A 400 -1.04 -22.96 -12.28
N LYS A 401 -2.14 -23.56 -11.79
CA LYS A 401 -3.49 -23.14 -12.17
C LYS A 401 -3.80 -21.75 -11.57
N PRO A 402 -4.59 -20.92 -12.27
CA PRO A 402 -5.02 -19.63 -11.74
C PRO A 402 -5.88 -19.83 -10.49
N ALA A 403 -5.82 -18.87 -9.58
CA ALA A 403 -6.59 -18.88 -8.34
C ALA A 403 -8.09 -18.71 -8.62
N GLU A 404 -8.94 -19.52 -7.97
CA GLU A 404 -10.40 -19.48 -8.18
C GLU A 404 -11.04 -18.15 -7.70
N LYS A 405 -10.44 -17.50 -6.69
CA LYS A 405 -10.92 -16.22 -6.16
C LYS A 405 -10.14 -15.06 -6.79
N VAL A 406 -10.88 -14.02 -7.17
CA VAL A 406 -10.33 -12.72 -7.57
C VAL A 406 -10.33 -11.82 -6.34
N SER A 407 -9.19 -11.22 -6.02
CA SER A 407 -9.09 -10.28 -4.92
C SER A 407 -9.63 -8.92 -5.34
N GLN A 408 -10.67 -8.46 -4.67
CA GLN A 408 -11.25 -7.13 -4.92
C GLN A 408 -10.92 -6.18 -3.78
N LEU A 409 -10.43 -5.01 -4.14
CA LEU A 409 -10.17 -3.92 -3.21
C LEU A 409 -11.36 -2.96 -3.23
N ALA A 410 -12.12 -2.90 -2.13
CA ALA A 410 -13.37 -2.12 -2.08
C ALA A 410 -13.16 -0.60 -2.25
N LEU A 411 -12.01 -0.08 -1.81
CA LEU A 411 -11.65 1.34 -1.85
C LEU A 411 -10.14 1.48 -2.10
N PRO A 412 -9.69 1.45 -3.36
CA PRO A 412 -8.27 1.56 -3.66
C PRO A 412 -7.75 3.00 -3.50
N LEU A 413 -6.50 3.13 -3.06
CA LEU A 413 -5.80 4.43 -2.97
C LEU A 413 -5.66 5.15 -4.32
N SER A 414 -5.66 4.39 -5.43
CA SER A 414 -5.58 4.97 -6.76
C SER A 414 -6.40 4.18 -7.78
N PRO A 415 -6.88 4.84 -8.86
CA PRO A 415 -7.61 4.16 -9.93
C PRO A 415 -6.74 3.14 -10.69
N TRP A 416 -5.41 3.21 -10.56
CA TRP A 416 -4.49 2.26 -11.19
C TRP A 416 -4.71 0.81 -10.70
N SER A 417 -5.21 0.62 -9.48
CA SER A 417 -5.67 -0.69 -9.00
C SER A 417 -6.69 -1.36 -9.93
N SER A 418 -7.59 -0.56 -10.53
CA SER A 418 -8.60 -1.04 -11.47
C SER A 418 -7.96 -1.44 -12.79
N GLU A 419 -6.89 -0.76 -13.23
CA GLU A 419 -6.12 -1.16 -14.41
C GLU A 419 -5.44 -2.51 -14.19
N VAL A 420 -4.83 -2.72 -13.01
CA VAL A 420 -4.23 -4.00 -12.62
C VAL A 420 -5.30 -5.09 -12.59
N LEU A 421 -6.41 -4.86 -11.90
CA LEU A 421 -7.50 -5.83 -11.78
C LEU A 421 -8.09 -6.21 -13.15
N VAL A 422 -8.36 -5.23 -14.00
CA VAL A 422 -8.90 -5.46 -15.35
C VAL A 422 -7.88 -6.24 -16.19
N ALA A 423 -6.59 -5.91 -16.11
CA ALA A 423 -5.55 -6.64 -16.83
C ALA A 423 -5.46 -8.11 -16.36
N THR A 424 -5.50 -8.36 -15.04
CA THR A 424 -5.56 -9.73 -14.49
C THR A 424 -6.79 -10.48 -14.99
N GLN A 425 -7.97 -9.84 -14.97
CA GLN A 425 -9.22 -10.46 -15.43
C GLN A 425 -9.21 -10.77 -16.93
N VAL A 426 -8.74 -9.84 -17.77
CA VAL A 426 -8.59 -10.05 -19.21
C VAL A 426 -7.63 -11.21 -19.45
N LEU A 427 -6.46 -11.23 -18.80
CA LEU A 427 -5.51 -12.35 -18.90
C LEU A 427 -6.16 -13.69 -18.55
N ARG A 428 -6.96 -13.78 -17.50
CA ARG A 428 -7.67 -15.01 -17.13
C ARG A 428 -8.67 -15.46 -18.19
N GLN A 429 -9.35 -14.52 -18.85
CA GLN A 429 -10.31 -14.83 -19.91
C GLN A 429 -9.61 -15.31 -21.19
N VAL A 430 -8.58 -14.60 -21.65
CA VAL A 430 -7.90 -14.90 -22.92
C VAL A 430 -6.98 -16.13 -22.84
N THR A 431 -6.60 -16.57 -21.65
CA THR A 431 -5.82 -17.80 -21.48
C THR A 431 -6.65 -19.06 -21.41
N GLY A 432 -7.89 -18.95 -20.93
CA GLY A 432 -8.81 -20.08 -20.79
C GLY A 432 -9.44 -20.54 -22.11
N ASP A 433 -9.52 -19.66 -23.11
CA ASP A 433 -10.20 -19.93 -24.38
C ASP A 433 -9.44 -19.31 -25.59
N PRO A 434 -8.90 -20.12 -26.52
CA PRO A 434 -8.18 -19.62 -27.69
C PRO A 434 -9.07 -18.84 -28.68
N VAL A 435 -10.38 -19.09 -28.70
CA VAL A 435 -11.32 -18.34 -29.55
C VAL A 435 -11.50 -16.95 -28.98
N ALA A 436 -11.79 -16.85 -27.68
CA ALA A 436 -11.88 -15.56 -26.98
C ALA A 436 -10.58 -14.74 -27.10
N ALA A 437 -9.42 -15.40 -27.00
CA ALA A 437 -8.12 -14.77 -27.23
C ALA A 437 -8.01 -14.16 -28.64
N SER A 438 -8.44 -14.92 -29.65
CA SER A 438 -8.37 -14.49 -31.05
C SER A 438 -9.31 -13.32 -31.33
N ASP A 439 -10.55 -13.39 -30.86
CA ASP A 439 -11.55 -12.33 -30.99
C ASP A 439 -11.09 -11.05 -30.27
N TRP A 440 -10.53 -11.20 -29.06
CA TRP A 440 -9.97 -10.08 -28.31
C TRP A 440 -8.81 -9.41 -29.03
N LEU A 441 -7.85 -10.19 -29.56
CA LEU A 441 -6.71 -9.66 -30.33
C LEU A 441 -7.14 -8.95 -31.62
N LEU A 442 -8.14 -9.49 -32.33
CA LEU A 442 -8.73 -8.83 -33.51
C LEU A 442 -9.40 -7.51 -33.13
N ALA A 443 -10.19 -7.50 -32.05
CA ALA A 443 -10.84 -6.30 -31.54
C ALA A 443 -9.82 -5.23 -31.15
N VAL A 444 -8.78 -5.61 -30.40
CA VAL A 444 -7.65 -4.74 -30.05
C VAL A 444 -7.02 -4.16 -31.31
N THR A 445 -6.64 -5.00 -32.28
CA THR A 445 -6.00 -4.57 -33.53
C THR A 445 -6.86 -3.56 -34.30
N SER A 446 -8.19 -3.76 -34.31
CA SER A 446 -9.12 -2.84 -34.97
C SER A 446 -9.27 -1.48 -34.26
N ALA A 447 -9.04 -1.44 -32.94
CA ALA A 447 -9.16 -0.24 -32.12
C ALA A 447 -7.85 0.56 -32.01
N LEU A 448 -6.70 -0.04 -32.29
CA LEU A 448 -5.38 0.62 -32.25
C LEU A 448 -5.29 1.92 -33.08
N PRO A 449 -5.81 1.99 -34.32
CA PRO A 449 -5.74 3.21 -35.13
C PRO A 449 -6.50 4.40 -34.52
N LEU A 450 -7.44 4.14 -33.62
CA LEU A 450 -8.23 5.17 -32.93
C LEU A 450 -7.55 5.67 -31.65
N SER A 451 -6.48 5.01 -31.21
CA SER A 451 -5.81 5.27 -29.93
C SER A 451 -4.57 6.15 -30.13
N GLN A 452 -4.46 7.24 -29.37
CA GLN A 452 -3.26 8.10 -29.41
C GLN A 452 -2.10 7.58 -28.55
N ARG A 453 -2.42 6.78 -27.51
CA ARG A 453 -1.46 6.12 -26.63
C ARG A 453 -1.98 4.74 -26.29
N VAL A 454 -1.11 3.74 -26.34
CA VAL A 454 -1.48 2.37 -25.99
C VAL A 454 -1.20 2.14 -24.50
N PRO A 455 -2.20 1.71 -23.70
CA PRO A 455 -1.99 1.42 -22.29
C PRO A 455 -1.00 0.25 -22.09
N SER A 456 -0.02 0.42 -21.20
CA SER A 456 0.97 -0.62 -20.85
C SER A 456 0.35 -1.99 -20.46
N PRO A 457 -0.79 -2.08 -19.75
CA PRO A 457 -1.40 -3.37 -19.43
C PRO A 457 -1.85 -4.16 -20.67
N LEU A 458 -2.25 -3.46 -21.74
CA LEU A 458 -2.61 -4.08 -23.01
C LEU A 458 -1.36 -4.70 -23.67
N THR A 459 -0.26 -3.96 -23.70
CA THR A 459 1.03 -4.45 -24.21
C THR A 459 1.50 -5.68 -23.44
N LEU A 460 1.38 -5.69 -22.10
CA LEU A 460 1.71 -6.85 -21.27
C LEU A 460 0.83 -8.06 -21.59
N THR A 461 -0.47 -7.84 -21.81
CA THR A 461 -1.41 -8.92 -22.14
C THR A 461 -1.07 -9.57 -23.49
N VAL A 462 -0.76 -8.75 -24.50
CA VAL A 462 -0.32 -9.25 -25.80
C VAL A 462 1.01 -9.99 -25.68
N ALA A 463 1.98 -9.44 -24.93
CA ALA A 463 3.25 -10.10 -24.68
C ALA A 463 3.08 -11.47 -23.98
N TYR A 464 2.19 -11.55 -22.99
CA TYR A 464 1.83 -12.80 -22.33
C TYR A 464 1.30 -13.84 -23.33
N LEU A 465 0.40 -13.44 -24.24
CA LEU A 465 -0.16 -14.32 -25.27
C LEU A 465 0.88 -14.73 -26.32
N VAL A 466 1.89 -13.89 -26.60
CA VAL A 466 3.04 -14.30 -27.43
C VAL A 466 3.82 -15.42 -26.77
N VAL A 467 4.00 -15.36 -25.44
CA VAL A 467 4.77 -16.35 -24.67
C VAL A 467 4.01 -17.66 -24.50
N THR A 468 2.73 -17.57 -24.16
CA THR A 468 1.92 -18.71 -23.68
C THR A 468 0.93 -19.24 -24.72
N GLY A 469 0.57 -18.42 -25.71
CA GLY A 469 -0.45 -18.76 -26.71
C GLY A 469 -0.03 -19.89 -27.63
N GLN A 470 -1.02 -20.67 -28.06
CA GLN A 470 -0.84 -21.76 -29.02
C GLN A 470 -1.16 -21.30 -30.45
N GLN A 471 -0.40 -21.81 -31.42
CA GLN A 471 -0.66 -21.72 -32.87
C GLN A 471 -1.10 -20.32 -33.37
N ASP A 472 -2.38 -20.18 -33.74
CA ASP A 472 -2.99 -18.99 -34.32
C ASP A 472 -3.05 -17.82 -33.35
N VAL A 473 -3.25 -18.07 -32.05
CA VAL A 473 -3.27 -17.02 -31.02
C VAL A 473 -1.89 -16.37 -30.92
N CYS A 474 -0.82 -17.17 -30.95
CA CYS A 474 0.55 -16.65 -30.93
C CYS A 474 0.83 -15.80 -32.17
N ARG A 475 0.46 -16.30 -33.37
CA ARG A 475 0.63 -15.57 -34.63
C ARG A 475 -0.12 -14.24 -34.63
N LEU A 476 -1.37 -14.25 -34.17
CA LEU A 476 -2.20 -13.06 -34.09
C LEU A 476 -1.70 -12.08 -33.02
N ALA A 477 -1.21 -12.58 -31.88
CA ALA A 477 -0.60 -11.77 -30.84
C ALA A 477 0.67 -11.07 -31.34
N LEU A 478 1.52 -11.76 -32.09
CA LEU A 478 2.70 -11.17 -32.73
C LEU A 478 2.34 -10.07 -33.73
N LYS A 479 1.31 -10.30 -34.56
CA LYS A 479 0.79 -9.28 -35.48
C LYS A 479 0.24 -8.06 -34.72
N THR A 480 -0.48 -8.31 -33.64
CA THR A 480 -1.05 -7.25 -32.77
C THR A 480 0.07 -6.46 -32.09
N ALA A 481 1.12 -7.11 -31.60
CA ALA A 481 2.29 -6.46 -31.02
C ALA A 481 3.01 -5.55 -32.01
N ALA A 482 3.17 -6.01 -33.26
CA ALA A 482 3.71 -5.17 -34.34
C ALA A 482 2.80 -3.95 -34.60
N ALA A 483 1.48 -4.12 -34.60
CA ALA A 483 0.54 -3.02 -34.75
C ALA A 483 0.58 -2.02 -33.57
N ILE A 484 0.80 -2.49 -32.34
CA ILE A 484 0.96 -1.63 -31.14
C ILE A 484 2.19 -0.73 -31.28
N ALA A 485 3.34 -1.32 -31.62
CA ALA A 485 4.59 -0.55 -31.83
C ALA A 485 4.44 0.49 -32.94
N GLN A 486 3.62 0.22 -33.95
CA GLN A 486 3.31 1.16 -35.02
C GLN A 486 2.36 2.28 -34.61
N ALA A 487 1.37 1.99 -33.76
CA ALA A 487 0.37 2.96 -33.32
C ALA A 487 0.94 3.93 -32.27
N ASP A 488 1.85 3.46 -31.42
CA ASP A 488 2.47 4.26 -30.36
C ASP A 488 4.00 4.10 -30.37
N PRO A 489 4.76 5.11 -30.87
CA PRO A 489 6.23 5.09 -30.89
C PRO A 489 6.86 4.99 -29.50
N ALA A 490 6.15 5.34 -28.42
CA ALA A 490 6.64 5.12 -27.06
C ALA A 490 6.73 3.62 -26.73
N GLN A 491 5.99 2.78 -27.45
CA GLN A 491 6.02 1.31 -27.35
C GLN A 491 6.99 0.67 -28.35
N ASP A 492 7.75 1.43 -29.15
CA ASP A 492 8.63 0.88 -30.20
C ASP A 492 9.71 -0.08 -29.63
N ARG A 493 10.16 0.17 -28.38
CA ARG A 493 11.10 -0.70 -27.66
C ARG A 493 10.56 -2.11 -27.36
N VAL A 494 9.25 -2.25 -27.29
CA VAL A 494 8.57 -3.53 -27.01
C VAL A 494 8.84 -4.53 -28.13
N TYR A 495 8.98 -4.08 -29.37
CA TYR A 495 9.05 -4.95 -30.53
C TYR A 495 10.40 -5.70 -30.67
N PRO A 496 11.58 -5.06 -30.55
CA PRO A 496 12.87 -5.76 -30.48
C PRO A 496 13.01 -6.67 -29.25
N ASP A 497 12.37 -6.32 -28.14
CA ASP A 497 12.38 -7.10 -26.91
C ASP A 497 11.49 -8.35 -27.02
N LEU A 498 10.30 -8.22 -27.61
CA LEU A 498 9.46 -9.35 -28.00
C LEU A 498 10.14 -10.26 -29.03
N GLN A 499 10.89 -9.70 -29.98
CA GLN A 499 11.64 -10.51 -30.94
C GLN A 499 12.77 -11.32 -30.26
N ARG A 500 13.43 -10.73 -29.25
CA ARG A 500 14.39 -11.44 -28.39
C ARG A 500 13.74 -12.49 -27.50
N LEU A 501 12.53 -12.22 -26.98
CA LEU A 501 11.69 -13.18 -26.25
C LEU A 501 11.56 -14.49 -27.04
N ILE A 502 11.16 -14.37 -28.31
CA ILE A 502 10.95 -15.52 -29.19
C ILE A 502 12.26 -16.30 -29.40
N SER A 503 13.39 -15.61 -29.59
CA SER A 503 14.70 -16.28 -29.76
C SER A 503 15.26 -16.96 -28.49
N GLN A 504 14.84 -16.51 -27.30
CA GLN A 504 15.30 -17.05 -26.01
C GLN A 504 14.45 -18.23 -25.55
N PHE A 505 13.13 -18.19 -25.77
CA PHE A 505 12.22 -19.30 -25.47
C PHE A 505 12.43 -20.52 -26.38
N GLU A 506 13.05 -20.35 -27.56
CA GLU A 506 13.50 -21.46 -28.42
C GLU A 506 14.65 -22.28 -27.80
N LYS A 507 15.46 -21.69 -26.92
CA LYS A 507 16.65 -22.34 -26.33
C LYS A 507 16.35 -23.18 -25.09
N SER A 508 15.22 -22.95 -24.43
CA SER A 508 14.80 -23.65 -23.19
C SER A 508 13.77 -24.75 -23.42
N SER A 509 13.67 -25.25 -24.66
CA SER A 509 12.61 -26.12 -25.20
C SER A 509 12.60 -27.57 -24.70
N VAL A 510 12.70 -27.77 -23.38
CA VAL A 510 12.57 -29.09 -22.75
C VAL A 510 11.09 -29.45 -22.49
N LEU A 511 10.14 -28.49 -22.53
CA LEU A 511 8.77 -28.72 -22.02
C LEU A 511 7.61 -28.56 -23.03
N LEU A 512 7.81 -27.96 -24.21
CA LEU A 512 6.79 -27.97 -25.28
C LEU A 512 7.02 -29.18 -26.18
N GLY A 513 5.99 -29.97 -26.47
CA GLY A 513 6.10 -31.10 -27.41
C GLY A 513 6.70 -30.66 -28.75
N LYS A 514 7.45 -31.55 -29.42
CA LYS A 514 8.18 -31.24 -30.68
C LYS A 514 7.32 -30.57 -31.77
N GLU A 515 6.01 -30.86 -31.81
CA GLU A 515 5.08 -30.24 -32.76
C GLU A 515 4.74 -28.78 -32.41
N ALA A 516 4.51 -28.46 -31.14
CA ALA A 516 4.23 -27.07 -30.71
C ALA A 516 5.45 -26.15 -30.94
N GLN A 517 6.67 -26.68 -30.80
CA GLN A 517 7.91 -25.96 -31.10
C GLN A 517 8.04 -25.63 -32.58
N TRP A 518 7.67 -26.59 -33.44
CA TRP A 518 7.72 -26.43 -34.88
C TRP A 518 6.78 -25.32 -35.36
N GLU A 519 5.59 -25.26 -34.79
CA GLU A 519 4.60 -24.26 -35.15
C GLU A 519 4.94 -22.85 -34.71
N GLN A 520 5.63 -22.69 -33.57
CA GLN A 520 6.16 -21.40 -33.15
C GLN A 520 7.21 -20.86 -34.13
N ILE A 521 8.10 -21.73 -34.63
CA ILE A 521 9.11 -21.36 -35.64
C ILE A 521 8.43 -20.92 -36.95
N LEU A 522 7.35 -21.62 -37.35
CA LEU A 522 6.58 -21.28 -38.54
C LEU A 522 5.83 -19.95 -38.40
N ALA A 523 5.13 -19.74 -37.30
CA ALA A 523 4.43 -18.49 -37.00
C ALA A 523 5.40 -17.29 -36.95
N ARG A 524 6.59 -17.49 -36.35
CA ARG A 524 7.68 -16.50 -36.33
C ARG A 524 8.14 -16.14 -37.73
N ALA A 525 8.46 -17.13 -38.57
CA ALA A 525 8.96 -16.87 -39.91
C ALA A 525 7.91 -16.15 -40.78
N ALA A 526 6.63 -16.51 -40.62
CA ALA A 526 5.52 -15.81 -41.26
C ALA A 526 5.41 -14.35 -40.79
N CYS A 527 5.53 -14.11 -39.49
CA CYS A 527 5.50 -12.78 -38.91
C CYS A 527 6.66 -11.92 -39.42
N VAL A 528 7.90 -12.43 -39.33
CA VAL A 528 9.10 -11.75 -39.84
C VAL A 528 8.95 -11.38 -41.32
N ARG A 529 8.42 -12.30 -42.14
CA ARG A 529 8.09 -12.00 -43.55
C ARG A 529 7.08 -10.86 -43.66
N ASP A 530 5.98 -10.92 -42.94
CA ASP A 530 4.89 -9.95 -43.02
C ASP A 530 5.39 -8.55 -42.60
N ILE A 531 6.24 -8.46 -41.56
CA ILE A 531 6.90 -7.20 -41.17
C ILE A 531 7.86 -6.68 -42.24
N CYS A 532 8.72 -7.55 -42.79
CA CYS A 532 9.63 -7.16 -43.87
C CYS A 532 8.86 -6.67 -45.11
N ARG A 533 7.63 -7.13 -45.31
CA ARG A 533 6.74 -6.74 -46.40
C ARG A 533 5.98 -5.47 -46.16
N GLU A 534 5.41 -5.31 -44.97
CA GLU A 534 4.59 -4.17 -44.65
C GLU A 534 5.45 -2.95 -44.30
N ARG A 535 6.60 -3.13 -43.62
CA ARG A 535 7.43 -2.03 -43.08
C ARG A 535 8.94 -2.29 -43.12
N PRO A 536 9.54 -2.44 -44.32
CA PRO A 536 10.96 -2.76 -44.47
C PRO A 536 11.91 -1.71 -43.89
N TYR A 537 11.59 -0.41 -44.01
CA TYR A 537 12.51 0.67 -43.61
C TYR A 537 12.60 0.92 -42.09
N GLN A 538 11.55 0.59 -41.33
CA GLN A 538 11.48 0.87 -39.89
C GLN A 538 12.08 -0.26 -39.04
N HIS A 539 11.82 -1.51 -39.42
CA HIS A 539 12.19 -2.68 -38.60
C HIS A 539 13.01 -3.72 -39.36
N GLY A 540 13.22 -3.54 -40.67
CA GLY A 540 13.89 -4.54 -41.51
C GLY A 540 15.33 -4.84 -41.12
N GLY A 541 16.06 -3.83 -40.62
CA GLY A 541 17.41 -4.00 -40.09
C GLY A 541 17.45 -4.97 -38.90
N ASP A 542 16.51 -4.82 -37.97
CA ASP A 542 16.40 -5.68 -36.77
C ASP A 542 15.88 -7.08 -37.13
N MET A 543 15.12 -7.21 -38.23
CA MET A 543 14.61 -8.50 -38.70
C MET A 543 15.72 -9.41 -39.25
N LEU A 544 16.86 -8.88 -39.66
CA LEU A 544 17.96 -9.68 -40.23
C LEU A 544 18.55 -10.70 -39.26
N ALA A 545 18.67 -10.32 -37.98
CA ALA A 545 19.13 -11.24 -36.96
C ALA A 545 18.17 -12.42 -36.80
N ALA A 546 16.85 -12.17 -36.85
CA ALA A 546 15.86 -13.24 -36.81
C ALA A 546 15.82 -14.08 -38.09
N ILE A 547 15.89 -13.46 -39.28
CA ILE A 547 15.96 -14.19 -40.56
C ILE A 547 17.17 -15.13 -40.56
N THR A 548 18.34 -14.61 -40.19
CA THR A 548 19.60 -15.39 -40.15
C THR A 548 19.51 -16.52 -39.13
N HIS A 549 18.90 -16.27 -37.97
CA HIS A 549 18.69 -17.28 -36.94
C HIS A 549 17.74 -18.40 -37.41
N THR A 550 16.59 -18.04 -37.98
CA THR A 550 15.62 -19.01 -38.51
C THR A 550 16.26 -19.87 -39.61
N LEU A 551 17.06 -19.27 -40.50
CA LEU A 551 17.78 -20.01 -41.54
C LEU A 551 18.86 -20.92 -40.98
N ALA A 552 19.59 -20.49 -39.95
CA ALA A 552 20.60 -21.31 -39.29
C ALA A 552 20.00 -22.53 -38.56
N GLN A 553 18.76 -22.41 -38.07
CA GLN A 553 18.03 -23.50 -37.41
C GLN A 553 17.40 -24.50 -38.39
N CYS A 554 17.03 -24.06 -39.60
CA CYS A 554 16.42 -24.90 -40.63
C CYS A 554 17.49 -25.75 -41.35
N SER A 555 17.88 -26.87 -40.74
CA SER A 555 18.94 -27.76 -41.24
C SER A 555 18.42 -29.06 -41.84
N ARG A 556 17.11 -29.32 -41.71
CA ARG A 556 16.46 -30.56 -42.16
C ARG A 556 15.37 -30.28 -43.22
N PRO A 557 15.07 -31.25 -44.11
CA PRO A 557 14.14 -31.04 -45.24
C PRO A 557 12.67 -30.86 -44.82
N ASP A 558 12.27 -31.39 -43.67
CA ASP A 558 11.00 -31.12 -42.99
C ASP A 558 10.88 -29.66 -42.53
N GLN A 559 12.00 -28.92 -42.50
CA GLN A 559 12.05 -27.54 -42.05
C GLN A 559 11.98 -26.47 -43.15
N ALA A 560 11.51 -26.85 -44.34
CA ALA A 560 11.53 -25.98 -45.53
C ALA A 560 10.58 -24.77 -45.43
N ALA A 561 9.44 -24.89 -44.74
CA ALA A 561 8.41 -23.85 -44.74
C ALA A 561 8.83 -22.54 -44.00
N PRO A 562 9.40 -22.57 -42.78
CA PRO A 562 9.94 -21.39 -42.13
C PRO A 562 11.17 -20.83 -42.84
N ALA A 563 12.03 -21.68 -43.41
CA ALA A 563 13.14 -21.22 -44.23
C ALA A 563 12.65 -20.44 -45.45
N ALA A 564 11.61 -20.94 -46.14
CA ALA A 564 10.98 -20.25 -47.26
C ALA A 564 10.36 -18.92 -46.84
N LEU A 565 9.66 -18.87 -45.70
CA LEU A 565 9.09 -17.63 -45.17
C LEU A 565 10.16 -16.61 -44.77
N ALA A 566 11.25 -17.06 -44.12
CA ALA A 566 12.39 -16.20 -43.78
C ALA A 566 13.08 -15.64 -45.04
N LEU A 567 13.26 -16.46 -46.08
CA LEU A 567 13.78 -16.02 -47.37
C LEU A 567 12.83 -15.07 -48.09
N GLN A 568 11.51 -15.26 -47.98
CA GLN A 568 10.52 -14.29 -48.49
C GLN A 568 10.65 -12.94 -47.77
N GLY A 569 10.87 -12.94 -46.46
CA GLY A 569 11.17 -11.72 -45.70
C GLY A 569 12.45 -11.04 -46.17
N LEU A 570 13.54 -11.81 -46.35
CA LEU A 570 14.81 -11.29 -46.87
C LEU A 570 14.65 -10.70 -48.28
N HIS A 571 13.89 -11.38 -49.14
CA HIS A 571 13.60 -10.91 -50.49
C HIS A 571 12.95 -9.53 -50.47
N GLU A 572 12.01 -9.32 -49.56
CA GLU A 572 11.26 -8.06 -49.46
C GLU A 572 12.10 -6.91 -48.89
N LEU A 573 13.03 -7.20 -47.97
CA LEU A 573 14.04 -6.22 -47.51
C LEU A 573 15.01 -5.83 -48.64
N CYS A 574 15.47 -6.81 -49.42
CA CYS A 574 16.32 -6.57 -50.58
C CYS A 574 15.59 -5.77 -51.67
N ARG A 575 14.30 -6.05 -51.87
CA ARG A 575 13.45 -5.36 -52.87
C ARG A 575 13.24 -3.88 -52.54
N THR A 576 13.31 -3.52 -51.26
CA THR A 576 13.05 -2.17 -50.77
C THR A 576 14.33 -1.36 -50.51
N GLU A 577 15.50 -1.86 -50.91
CA GLU A 577 16.80 -1.17 -50.78
C GLU A 577 17.20 -0.78 -49.34
N VAL A 578 16.67 -1.46 -48.33
CA VAL A 578 17.17 -1.33 -46.95
C VAL A 578 18.64 -1.79 -46.96
N ARG A 579 19.60 -0.95 -46.52
CA ARG A 579 21.03 -1.32 -46.55
C ARG A 579 21.32 -2.46 -45.57
N ILE A 580 21.43 -3.68 -46.11
CA ILE A 580 21.70 -4.89 -45.36
C ILE A 580 23.22 -5.16 -45.34
N HIS A 581 23.88 -5.08 -44.18
CA HIS A 581 25.23 -5.61 -44.01
C HIS A 581 25.17 -7.12 -43.70
N VAL A 582 25.08 -7.94 -44.74
CA VAL A 582 25.10 -9.41 -44.60
C VAL A 582 26.54 -9.91 -44.44
N HIS A 583 26.94 -10.30 -43.23
CA HIS A 583 28.10 -11.17 -43.03
C HIS A 583 27.67 -12.64 -43.04
N ALA A 584 27.31 -13.17 -44.20
CA ALA A 584 27.02 -14.58 -44.37
C ALA A 584 28.28 -15.32 -44.85
N ARG A 585 28.93 -16.09 -43.96
CA ARG A 585 29.76 -17.22 -44.39
C ARG A 585 28.83 -18.37 -44.77
N VAL A 586 28.35 -18.39 -46.01
CA VAL A 586 27.71 -19.57 -46.59
C VAL A 586 28.82 -20.49 -47.09
N SER A 587 29.21 -21.48 -46.28
CA SER A 587 29.96 -22.62 -46.77
C SER A 587 29.00 -23.54 -47.53
N VAL A 588 28.88 -23.30 -48.84
CA VAL A 588 28.27 -24.26 -49.76
C VAL A 588 29.29 -25.37 -50.00
N SER A 589 29.14 -26.50 -49.31
CA SER A 589 29.77 -27.76 -49.73
C SER A 589 29.00 -28.30 -50.93
N ARG A 590 29.69 -28.41 -52.07
CA ARG A 590 29.20 -29.09 -53.29
C ARG A 590 29.01 -30.59 -53.07
#